data_AF-A0A3B1BDV5-F1
#
_entry.id   AF-A0A3B1BDV5-F1
#
_cell.length_a   1.000
_cell.length_b   1.000
_cell.length_c   1.000
_cell.angle_alpha   90.00
_cell.angle_beta   90.00
_cell.angle_gamma   90.00
#
_symmetry.space_group_name_H-M   'P 1'
#
loop_
_entity.id
_entity.type
_entity.pdbx_description
1 polymer ?
#
loop_
_entity_poly.entity_id
_entity_poly.type
_entity_poly.pdbx_seq_one_letter_code
_entity_poly.pdbx_strand_id
1 'polypeptide(L)' 'MENQIFQLQYAMDTFYFLVMGALVMWMAAGFAMLEAGLVRAKNTTEILTKNVVLYAIAC' A
#
# COMPACT_ATOMS: atom_id res chain seq x y z
N MET A 1 -19.68 30.64 11.15
CA MET A 1 -18.37 30.16 11.64
C MET A 1 -18.35 28.63 11.71
N GLU A 2 -19.38 27.97 12.24
CA GLU A 2 -19.48 26.49 12.27
C GLU A 2 -19.37 25.83 10.89
N ASN A 3 -20.07 26.33 9.86
CA ASN A 3 -20.03 25.72 8.51
C ASN A 3 -18.62 25.69 7.88
N GLN A 4 -17.74 26.66 8.19
CA GLN A 4 -16.36 26.67 7.68
C GLN A 4 -15.50 25.64 8.39
N ILE A 5 -15.73 25.42 9.68
CA ILE A 5 -15.06 24.40 10.47
C ILE A 5 -15.46 23.00 9.97
N PHE A 6 -16.74 22.79 9.65
CA PHE A 6 -17.21 21.53 9.04
C PHE A 6 -16.54 21.20 7.71
N GLN A 7 -16.38 22.19 6.82
CA GLN A 7 -15.72 21.98 5.52
C GLN A 7 -14.22 21.70 5.67
N LEU A 8 -13.54 22.39 6.59
CA LEU A 8 -12.13 22.13 6.91
C LEU A 8 -11.91 20.73 7.49
N GLN A 9 -12.79 20.30 8.40
CA GLN A 9 -12.72 18.98 9.00
C GLN A 9 -12.95 17.88 7.95
N TYR A 10 -13.95 18.05 7.08
CA TYR A 10 -14.21 17.13 5.97
C TYR A 10 -13.02 17.02 5.00
N ALA A 11 -12.42 18.16 4.63
CA ALA A 11 -11.24 18.18 3.75
C ALA A 11 -10.04 17.47 4.37
N MET A 12 -9.80 17.68 5.67
CA MET A 12 -8.74 17.02 6.41
C MET A 12 -8.96 15.51 6.56
N ASP A 13 -10.18 15.09 6.91
CA ASP A 13 -10.51 13.67 7.05
C ASP A 13 -10.35 12.93 5.72
N THR A 14 -10.78 13.55 4.62
CA THR A 14 -10.64 12.96 3.27
C THR A 14 -9.18 12.89 2.83
N PHE A 15 -8.40 13.95 3.09
CA PHE A 15 -6.95 13.95 2.81
C PHE A 15 -6.22 12.88 3.63
N TYR A 16 -6.53 12.79 4.92
CA TYR A 16 -5.97 11.76 5.80
C TYR A 16 -6.30 10.35 5.30
N PHE A 17 -7.54 10.13 4.85
CA PHE A 17 -7.96 8.85 4.28
C PHE A 17 -7.18 8.48 3.00
N LEU A 18 -6.96 9.45 2.10
CA LEU A 18 -6.18 9.24 0.88
C LEU A 18 -4.71 8.95 1.19
N VAL A 19 -4.10 9.66 2.14
CA VAL A 19 -2.71 9.43 2.58
C VAL A 19 -2.57 8.05 3.23
N MET A 20 -3.48 7.70 4.13
CA MET A 20 -3.49 6.37 4.76
C MET A 20 -3.70 5.26 3.72
N GLY A 21 -4.59 5.46 2.74
CA GLY A 21 -4.80 4.53 1.63
C GLY A 21 -3.55 4.31 0.78
N ALA A 22 -2.81 5.37 0.46
CA ALA A 22 -1.55 5.27 -0.26
C ALA A 22 -0.47 4.51 0.54
N LEU A 23 -0.41 4.70 1.85
CA LEU A 23 0.52 3.98 2.73
C LEU A 23 0.20 2.48 2.84
N VAL A 24 -1.08 2.11 2.84
CA VAL A 24 -1.50 0.69 2.84
C VAL A 24 -1.07 0.01 1.54
N MET A 25 -1.17 0.68 0.39
CA MET A 25 -0.71 0.14 -0.90
C MET A 25 0.81 -0.12 -0.91
N TRP A 26 1.59 0.69 -0.19
CA TRP A 26 3.03 0.49 -0.05
C TRP A 26 3.41 -0.78 0.74
N MET A 27 2.52 -1.32 1.57
CA MET A 27 2.79 -2.54 2.35
C MET A 27 3.01 -3.77 1.45
N ALA A 28 2.38 -3.82 0.27
CA ALA A 28 2.54 -4.93 -0.66
C ALA A 28 3.99 -5.05 -1.19
N ALA A 29 4.65 -3.91 -1.43
CA ALA A 29 6.07 -3.89 -1.79
C ALA A 29 6.96 -4.39 -0.65
N GLY A 30 6.62 -4.03 0.60
CA GLY A 30 7.32 -4.51 1.79
C GLY A 30 7.21 -6.03 1.99
N PHE A 31 6.02 -6.58 1.77
CA PHE A 31 5.78 -8.03 1.84
C PHE A 31 6.55 -8.79 0.75
N ALA A 32 6.53 -8.28 -0.48
CA ALA A 32 7.26 -8.87 -1.59
C ALA A 32 8.78 -8.93 -1.34
N MET A 33 9.37 -7.91 -0.71
CA MET A 33 10.78 -7.88 -0.35
C MET A 33 11.13 -8.84 0.81
N LEU A 34 10.23 -9.03 1.78
CA LEU A 34 10.40 -10.01 2.86
C LEU A 34 10.42 -11.45 2.34
N GLU A 35 9.49 -11.81 1.46
CA GLU A 35 9.45 -13.14 0.85
C GLU A 35 10.64 -13.38 -0.10
N ALA A 36 11.09 -12.34 -0.81
CA ALA A 36 12.28 -12.40 -1.65
C ALA A 36 13.57 -12.67 -0.85
N GLY A 37 13.68 -12.13 0.37
CA GLY A 37 14.84 -12.30 1.27
C GLY A 37 14.86 -13.63 2.05
N LEU A 38 13.70 -14.24 2.30
CA LEU A 38 13.59 -15.53 3.01
C LEU A 38 13.85 -16.73 2.11
N VAL A 39 13.90 -16.55 0.79
CA VAL A 39 14.08 -17.63 -0.18
C VAL A 39 15.50 -17.61 -0.77
N ARG A 40 15.99 -18.79 -1.16
CA ARG A 40 17.29 -18.94 -1.83
C ARG A 40 17.40 -18.02 -3.05
N ALA A 41 18.53 -17.33 -3.15
CA ALA A 41 18.82 -16.34 -4.20
C ALA A 41 18.51 -16.80 -5.65
N LYS A 42 18.63 -18.10 -5.95
CA LYS A 42 18.32 -18.63 -7.28
C LYS A 42 16.83 -18.54 -7.66
N ASN A 43 15.92 -18.53 -6.67
CA ASN A 43 14.46 -18.55 -6.85
C ASN A 43 13.80 -17.20 -6.49
N THR A 44 14.59 -16.19 -6.10
CA THR A 44 14.08 -14.89 -5.65
C THR A 44 13.28 -14.17 -6.74
N THR A 45 13.71 -14.26 -8.00
CA THR A 45 13.01 -13.66 -9.16
C THR A 45 11.63 -14.28 -9.41
N GLU A 46 11.49 -15.59 -9.21
CA GLU A 46 10.22 -16.30 -9.38
C GLU A 46 9.20 -15.87 -8.31
N ILE A 47 9.63 -15.74 -7.06
CA ILE A 47 8.76 -15.31 -5.95
C ILE A 47 8.38 -13.83 -6.07
N LEU A 48 9.32 -12.97 -6.45
CA LEU A 48 9.01 -11.57 -6.68
C LEU A 48 7.94 -11.41 -7.78
N THR A 49 8.06 -12.19 -8.87
CA THR A 49 7.08 -12.18 -9.97
C THR A 49 5.71 -12.65 -9.51
N LYS A 50 5.63 -13.71 -8.68
CA LYS A 50 4.37 -14.19 -8.10
C LYS A 50 3.71 -13.12 -7.22
N ASN A 51 4.48 -12.41 -6.39
CA ASN A 51 3.96 -11.35 -5.54
C ASN A 51 3.45 -10.14 -6.32
N VAL A 52 4.14 -9.74 -7.39
CA VAL A 52 3.66 -8.66 -8.27
C VAL A 52 2.36 -9.06 -8.97
N VAL A 53 2.26 -10.29 -9.46
CA VAL A 53 1.04 -10.81 -10.09
C VAL A 53 -0.12 -10.90 -9.09
N LEU A 54 0.12 -11.41 -7.88
CA LEU A 54 -0.88 -11.45 -6.82
C LEU A 54 -1.37 -10.04 -6.46
N TYR A 55 -0.46 -9.07 -6.34
CA TYR A 55 -0.84 -7.68 -6.09
C TYR A 55 -1.66 -7.08 -7.23
N ALA A 56 -1.30 -7.35 -8.50
CA ALA A 56 -2.02 -6.86 -9.66
C ALA A 56 -3.42 -7.49 -9.85
N ILE A 57 -3.67 -8.66 -9.26
CA ILE A 57 -4.98 -9.34 -9.30
C ILE A 57 -5.83 -9.03 -8.05
N ALA A 58 -5.20 -8.80 -6.89
CA ALA A 58 -5.88 -8.59 -5.62
C ALA A 58 -6.27 -7.13 -5.34
N CYS A 59 -5.56 -6.17 -5.93
CA CYS A 59 -5.95 -4.75 -5.93
C CYS A 59 -6.94 -4.44 -7.04
#